data_AF-A0A3B8MIL1-F1
#
_entry.id   AF-A0A3B8MIL1-F1
#
_cell.length_a   1.000
_cell.length_b   1.000
_cell.length_c   1.000
_cell.angle_alpha   90.00
_cell.angle_beta   90.00
_cell.angle_gamma   90.00
#
_symmetry.space_group_name_H-M   'P 1'
#
loop_
_entity.id
_entity.type
_entity.pdbx_description
1 polymer ?
#
loop_
_entity_poly.entity_id
_entity_poly.type
_entity_poly.pdbx_seq_one_letter_code
_entity_poly.pdbx_strand_id
1 'polypeptide(L)'
;MTKDTVIAARMRRQALDQPLQSKRELNEIQQRVLDVVQEIGPADTDQMKEELDGDPLLKKQIMPALHRMQEAFLVFEEQTETTWEHGWSDFESEWPEIDLELRLWEEAASEVLSRFFDAMVFATLDQVRDWSGWSAAKVRKLLASMEANGKIQAATVEGVGEGGDRGATRR
;
A
#
# COMPACT_ATOMS: atom_id res chain seq x y z
N MET A 1 -15.05 4.96 30.83
CA MET A 1 -14.26 4.47 29.67
C MET A 1 -12.88 4.10 30.19
N THR A 2 -12.45 2.84 30.09
CA THR A 2 -11.19 2.34 30.68
C THR A 2 -10.00 2.62 29.77
N LYS A 3 -8.79 2.70 30.37
CA LYS A 3 -7.53 2.96 29.66
C LYS A 3 -7.28 1.97 28.52
N ASP A 4 -7.65 0.70 28.73
CA ASP A 4 -7.52 -0.37 27.74
C ASP A 4 -8.43 -0.19 26.53
N THR A 5 -9.63 0.39 26.73
CA THR A 5 -10.56 0.70 25.63
C THR A 5 -10.00 1.79 24.72
N VAL A 6 -9.33 2.79 25.31
CA VAL A 6 -8.71 3.89 24.56
C VAL A 6 -7.47 3.42 23.80
N ILE A 7 -6.66 2.54 24.40
CA ILE A 7 -5.49 1.95 23.75
C ILE A 7 -5.93 1.05 22.59
N ALA A 8 -6.93 0.18 22.79
CA ALA A 8 -7.47 -0.67 21.73
C ALA A 8 -8.08 0.15 20.58
N ALA A 9 -8.82 1.22 20.88
CA ALA A 9 -9.36 2.11 19.85
C ALA A 9 -8.25 2.85 19.08
N ARG A 10 -7.17 3.27 19.77
CA ARG A 10 -6.01 3.91 19.13
C ARG A 10 -5.22 2.92 18.27
N MET A 11 -5.02 1.70 18.74
CA MET A 11 -4.38 0.62 17.98
C MET A 11 -5.22 0.25 16.75
N ARG A 12 -6.55 0.16 16.89
CA ARG A 12 -7.46 -0.08 15.77
C ARG A 12 -7.42 1.05 14.76
N ARG A 13 -7.41 2.30 15.21
CA ARG A 13 -7.25 3.47 14.32
C ARG A 13 -5.89 3.48 13.62
N GLN A 14 -4.81 3.16 14.32
CA GLN A 14 -3.46 3.04 13.76
C GLN A 14 -3.32 1.87 12.77
N ALA A 15 -4.05 0.77 12.99
CA ALA A 15 -4.13 -0.35 12.06
C ALA A 15 -4.92 0.04 10.80
N LEU A 16 -5.99 0.83 10.95
CA LEU A 16 -6.73 1.41 9.83
C LEU A 16 -5.89 2.44 9.07
N ASP A 17 -4.96 3.15 9.70
CA ASP A 17 -4.09 4.14 9.04
C ASP A 17 -2.86 3.52 8.35
N GLN A 18 -2.66 2.21 8.45
CA GLN A 18 -1.63 1.51 7.67
C GLN A 18 -2.21 1.08 6.31
N PRO A 19 -1.40 1.13 5.22
CA PRO A 19 -1.83 0.62 3.93
C PRO A 19 -2.23 -0.84 4.06
N LEU A 20 -3.38 -1.20 3.51
CA LEU A 20 -3.78 -2.60 3.37
C LEU A 20 -2.70 -3.33 2.58
N GLN A 21 -2.28 -4.51 3.06
CA GLN A 21 -1.24 -5.29 2.40
C GLN A 21 -1.80 -6.45 1.57
N SER A 22 -3.06 -6.82 1.76
CA SER A 22 -3.72 -7.92 1.05
C SER A 22 -5.24 -7.86 1.20
N LYS A 23 -5.97 -8.63 0.37
CA LYS A 23 -7.43 -8.87 0.54
C LYS A 23 -7.78 -9.44 1.92
N ARG A 24 -6.82 -10.06 2.62
CA ARG A 24 -7.02 -10.72 3.93
C ARG A 24 -7.20 -9.74 5.10
N GLU A 25 -6.93 -8.46 4.89
CA GLU A 25 -7.01 -7.41 5.93
C GLU A 25 -8.28 -6.54 5.83
N LEU A 26 -9.18 -6.84 4.90
CA LEU A 26 -10.39 -6.06 4.69
C LEU A 26 -11.31 -6.14 5.92
N ASN A 27 -11.77 -4.98 6.37
CA ASN A 27 -12.88 -4.92 7.32
C ASN A 27 -14.22 -5.13 6.61
N GLU A 28 -15.28 -5.32 7.39
CA GLU A 28 -16.63 -5.59 6.89
C GLU A 28 -17.13 -4.56 5.85
N ILE A 29 -16.86 -3.27 6.06
CA ILE A 29 -17.25 -2.21 5.12
C ILE A 29 -16.47 -2.34 3.82
N GLN A 30 -15.16 -2.57 3.90
CA GLN A 30 -14.31 -2.72 2.73
C GLN A 30 -14.69 -3.95 1.91
N GLN A 31 -14.95 -5.08 2.57
CA GLN A 31 -15.39 -6.29 1.89
C GLN A 31 -16.71 -6.06 1.15
N ARG A 32 -17.72 -5.49 1.82
CA ARG A 32 -19.02 -5.21 1.19
C ARG A 32 -18.91 -4.27 0.00
N VAL A 33 -18.06 -3.25 0.08
CA VAL A 33 -17.84 -2.33 -1.04
C VAL A 33 -17.12 -3.03 -2.19
N LEU A 34 -16.13 -3.89 -1.90
CA LEU A 34 -15.43 -4.68 -2.92
C LEU A 34 -16.38 -5.65 -3.62
N ASP A 35 -17.25 -6.33 -2.87
CA ASP A 35 -18.24 -7.27 -3.42
C ASP A 35 -19.14 -6.56 -4.44
N VAL A 36 -19.63 -5.34 -4.12
CA VAL A 36 -20.43 -4.54 -5.06
C VAL A 36 -19.66 -4.20 -6.32
N VAL A 37 -18.42 -3.69 -6.21
CA VAL A 37 -17.57 -3.36 -7.37
C VAL A 37 -17.36 -4.60 -8.26
N GLN A 38 -17.21 -5.78 -7.66
CA GLN A 38 -17.01 -7.03 -8.39
C GLN A 38 -18.28 -7.58 -9.04
N GLU A 39 -19.46 -7.31 -8.47
CA GLU A 39 -20.74 -7.77 -9.00
C GLU A 39 -21.29 -6.90 -10.13
N ILE A 40 -21.28 -5.58 -9.96
CA ILE A 40 -21.90 -4.65 -10.92
C ILE A 40 -20.90 -3.99 -11.87
N GLY A 41 -19.60 -4.18 -11.64
CA GLY A 41 -18.53 -3.59 -12.45
C GLY A 41 -18.25 -2.13 -12.09
N PRO A 42 -17.83 -1.28 -13.06
CA PRO A 42 -17.57 0.13 -12.81
C PRO A 42 -18.79 0.82 -12.20
N ALA A 43 -18.68 1.19 -10.93
CA ALA A 43 -19.78 1.74 -10.17
C ALA A 43 -19.41 3.06 -9.51
N ASP A 44 -20.28 4.05 -9.61
CA ASP A 44 -20.15 5.27 -8.81
C ASP A 44 -20.66 5.05 -7.36
N THR A 45 -20.39 6.02 -6.49
CA THR A 45 -20.78 5.88 -5.07
C THR A 45 -22.27 5.86 -4.81
N ASP A 46 -23.09 6.42 -5.69
CA ASP A 46 -24.53 6.45 -5.53
C ASP A 46 -25.15 5.12 -5.98
N GLN A 47 -24.67 4.53 -7.09
CA GLN A 47 -25.00 3.16 -7.48
C GLN A 47 -24.62 2.16 -6.38
N MET A 48 -23.42 2.28 -5.79
CA MET A 48 -23.02 1.41 -4.67
C MET A 48 -23.95 1.53 -3.46
N LYS A 49 -24.52 2.70 -3.20
CA LYS A 49 -25.46 2.89 -2.08
C LYS A 49 -26.78 2.16 -2.33
N GLU A 50 -27.26 2.15 -3.57
CA GLU A 50 -28.49 1.47 -3.97
C GLU A 50 -28.35 -0.05 -3.82
N GLU A 51 -27.22 -0.64 -4.24
CA GLU A 51 -26.99 -2.10 -4.09
C GLU A 51 -26.84 -2.54 -2.62
N LEU A 52 -26.53 -1.62 -1.71
CA LEU A 52 -26.36 -1.90 -0.28
C LEU A 52 -27.65 -1.70 0.56
N ASP A 53 -28.82 -1.64 -0.08
CA ASP A 53 -30.12 -1.20 0.48
C ASP A 53 -30.61 -1.92 1.75
N GLY A 54 -30.03 -3.06 2.15
CA GLY A 54 -30.34 -3.74 3.42
C GLY A 54 -29.69 -3.12 4.66
N ASP A 55 -28.49 -2.55 4.51
CA ASP A 55 -27.76 -1.82 5.55
C ASP A 55 -26.92 -0.73 4.87
N PRO A 56 -27.54 0.38 4.43
CA PRO A 56 -26.94 1.31 3.51
C PRO A 56 -25.72 2.02 4.13
N LEU A 57 -24.58 1.88 3.47
CA LEU A 57 -23.37 2.59 3.84
C LEU A 57 -23.47 4.05 3.41
N LEU A 58 -23.04 4.97 4.27
CA LEU A 58 -22.95 6.39 3.90
C LEU A 58 -21.76 6.61 2.97
N LYS A 59 -21.83 7.60 2.07
CA LYS A 59 -20.69 8.00 1.20
C LYS A 59 -19.40 8.25 1.98
N LYS A 60 -19.51 8.80 3.19
CA LYS A 60 -18.39 9.02 4.12
C LYS A 60 -17.74 7.74 4.67
N GLN A 61 -18.36 6.58 4.48
CA GLN A 61 -17.85 5.25 4.81
C GLN A 61 -17.31 4.54 3.55
N ILE A 62 -18.02 4.69 2.43
CA ILE A 62 -17.64 4.09 1.14
C ILE A 62 -16.34 4.72 0.61
N MET A 63 -16.26 6.04 0.51
CA MET A 63 -15.08 6.71 -0.08
C MET A 63 -13.76 6.38 0.64
N PRO A 64 -13.68 6.43 1.99
CA PRO A 64 -12.46 6.00 2.67
C PRO A 64 -12.14 4.50 2.51
N ALA A 65 -13.15 3.65 2.28
CA ALA A 65 -12.92 2.24 1.98
C ALA A 65 -12.31 2.08 0.59
N LEU A 66 -12.88 2.73 -0.43
CA LEU A 66 -12.37 2.74 -1.80
C LEU A 66 -10.94 3.26 -1.87
N HIS A 67 -10.64 4.42 -1.26
CA HIS A 67 -9.28 4.97 -1.26
C HIS A 67 -8.26 4.01 -0.63
N ARG A 68 -8.62 3.37 0.50
CA ARG A 68 -7.74 2.37 1.12
C ARG A 68 -7.54 1.14 0.25
N MET A 69 -8.58 0.68 -0.42
CA MET A 69 -8.50 -0.46 -1.32
C MET A 69 -7.69 -0.13 -2.58
N GLN A 70 -7.75 1.11 -3.07
CA GLN A 70 -6.91 1.59 -4.18
C GLN A 70 -5.42 1.63 -3.81
N GLU A 71 -5.08 2.07 -2.60
CA GLU A 71 -3.70 2.00 -2.10
C GLU A 71 -3.14 0.57 -2.08
N ALA A 72 -4.02 -0.43 -2.01
CA ALA A 72 -3.69 -1.85 -2.04
C ALA A 72 -3.94 -2.53 -3.39
N PHE A 73 -4.22 -1.75 -4.45
CA PHE A 73 -4.49 -2.24 -5.81
C PHE A 73 -5.65 -3.25 -5.87
N LEU A 74 -6.68 -3.10 -5.03
CA LEU A 74 -7.86 -3.96 -5.09
C LEU A 74 -8.94 -3.37 -6.00
N VAL A 75 -9.01 -2.05 -6.07
CA VAL A 75 -9.91 -1.29 -6.95
C VAL A 75 -9.16 -0.10 -7.53
N PHE A 76 -9.67 0.50 -8.58
CA PHE A 76 -9.18 1.76 -9.12
C PHE A 76 -10.32 2.65 -9.57
N GLU A 77 -10.10 3.96 -9.50
CA GLU A 77 -11.03 4.96 -10.03
C GLU A 77 -10.81 5.16 -11.53
N GLU A 78 -11.88 5.04 -12.31
CA GLU A 78 -11.88 5.31 -13.74
C GLU A 78 -11.85 6.82 -14.02
N GLN A 79 -10.66 7.30 -14.38
CA GLN A 79 -10.44 8.69 -14.76
C GLN A 79 -10.81 8.89 -16.24
N THR A 80 -12.11 8.89 -16.56
CA THR A 80 -12.58 9.27 -17.91
C THR A 80 -12.84 10.78 -17.98
N GLU A 81 -12.44 11.43 -19.08
CA GLU A 81 -12.62 12.89 -19.26
C GLU A 81 -14.09 13.30 -19.46
N THR A 82 -15.00 12.33 -19.59
CA THR A 82 -16.35 12.52 -20.13
C THR A 82 -17.46 12.55 -19.08
N THR A 83 -17.20 12.12 -17.85
CA THR A 83 -18.22 12.08 -16.78
C THR A 83 -17.76 12.81 -15.53
N TRP A 84 -18.71 13.46 -14.85
CA TRP A 84 -18.49 14.12 -13.56
C TRP A 84 -18.42 13.13 -12.39
N GLU A 85 -18.91 11.92 -12.60
CA GLU A 85 -18.87 10.82 -11.64
C GLU A 85 -17.97 9.73 -12.21
N HIS A 86 -16.97 9.34 -11.40
CA HIS A 86 -15.99 8.32 -11.75
C HIS A 86 -16.45 6.98 -11.20
N GLY A 87 -16.50 5.99 -12.09
CA GLY A 87 -16.74 4.61 -11.71
C GLY A 87 -15.53 4.04 -10.98
N TRP A 88 -15.77 3.11 -10.07
CA TRP A 88 -14.74 2.31 -9.42
C TRP A 88 -14.82 0.88 -9.92
N SER A 89 -13.68 0.34 -10.30
CA SER A 89 -13.58 -0.94 -10.99
C SER A 89 -12.63 -1.89 -10.24
N ASP A 90 -12.88 -3.19 -10.37
CA ASP A 90 -12.05 -4.24 -9.78
C ASP A 90 -10.71 -4.32 -10.52
N PHE A 91 -9.61 -4.26 -9.77
CA PHE A 91 -8.27 -4.23 -10.35
C PHE A 91 -7.88 -5.58 -10.99
N GLU A 92 -8.24 -6.69 -10.34
CA GLU A 92 -7.87 -8.04 -10.81
C GLU A 92 -8.56 -8.39 -12.13
N SER A 93 -9.77 -7.88 -12.35
CA SER A 93 -10.49 -8.04 -13.61
C SER A 93 -9.83 -7.30 -14.78
N GLU A 94 -9.27 -6.11 -14.54
CA GLU A 94 -8.61 -5.31 -15.58
C GLU A 94 -7.18 -5.77 -15.87
N TRP A 95 -6.43 -6.21 -14.85
CA TRP A 95 -5.06 -6.71 -14.97
C TRP A 95 -4.91 -8.14 -14.41
N PRO A 96 -5.53 -9.15 -15.05
CA PRO A 96 -5.56 -10.52 -14.54
C PRO A 96 -4.18 -11.20 -14.50
N GLU A 97 -3.19 -10.67 -15.22
CA GLU A 97 -1.81 -11.15 -15.19
C GLU A 97 -1.02 -10.71 -13.94
N ILE A 98 -1.53 -9.75 -13.16
CA ILE A 98 -0.87 -9.22 -11.97
C ILE A 98 -1.40 -9.95 -10.73
N ASP A 99 -0.63 -10.92 -10.24
CA ASP A 99 -0.90 -11.58 -8.97
C ASP A 99 -0.29 -10.79 -7.80
N LEU A 100 -1.15 -10.09 -7.05
CA LEU A 100 -0.78 -9.28 -5.89
C LEU A 100 -0.31 -10.11 -4.69
N GLU A 101 -0.65 -11.40 -4.63
CA GLU A 101 -0.29 -12.31 -3.55
C GLU A 101 0.95 -13.17 -3.89
N LEU A 102 1.49 -13.02 -5.11
CA LEU A 102 2.61 -13.82 -5.62
C LEU A 102 3.88 -13.67 -4.79
N ARG A 103 4.11 -12.51 -4.16
CA ARG A 103 5.35 -12.19 -3.44
C ARG A 103 5.08 -11.56 -2.09
N LEU A 104 5.90 -11.93 -1.11
CA LEU A 104 5.92 -11.25 0.18
C LEU A 104 6.37 -9.80 -0.02
N TRP A 105 5.77 -8.87 0.72
CA TRP A 105 6.12 -7.45 0.68
C TRP A 105 7.63 -7.22 0.81
N GLU A 106 8.31 -7.93 1.73
CA GLU A 106 9.75 -7.78 1.94
C GLU A 106 10.57 -8.14 0.69
N GLU A 107 10.16 -9.16 -0.07
CA GLU A 107 10.84 -9.57 -1.30
C GLU A 107 10.63 -8.55 -2.43
N ALA A 108 9.38 -8.11 -2.63
CA ALA A 108 9.04 -7.10 -3.62
C ALA A 108 9.71 -5.75 -3.31
N ALA A 109 9.63 -5.29 -2.05
CA ALA A 109 10.26 -4.07 -1.58
C ALA A 109 11.79 -4.13 -1.72
N SER A 110 12.40 -5.29 -1.44
CA SER A 110 13.84 -5.50 -1.62
C SER A 110 14.27 -5.38 -3.08
N GLU A 111 13.48 -5.88 -4.02
CA GLU A 111 13.74 -5.74 -5.46
C GLU A 111 13.63 -4.27 -5.91
N VAL A 112 12.57 -3.57 -5.49
CA VAL A 112 12.40 -2.14 -5.78
C VAL A 112 13.56 -1.33 -5.22
N LEU A 113 13.94 -1.56 -3.96
CA LEU A 113 15.08 -0.86 -3.34
C LEU A 113 16.41 -1.20 -4.01
N SER A 114 16.59 -2.42 -4.53
CA SER A 114 17.81 -2.78 -5.26
C SER A 114 17.97 -1.89 -6.50
N ARG A 115 16.89 -1.72 -7.28
CA ARG A 115 16.87 -0.82 -8.45
C ARG A 115 17.03 0.64 -8.06
N PHE A 116 16.44 1.06 -6.94
CA PHE A 116 16.65 2.39 -6.37
C PHE A 116 18.13 2.64 -6.08
N PHE A 117 18.83 1.73 -5.40
CA PHE A 117 20.26 1.89 -5.14
C PHE A 117 21.12 1.76 -6.40
N ASP A 118 20.67 0.99 -7.41
CA ASP A 118 21.35 0.96 -8.71
C ASP A 118 21.35 2.34 -9.38
N ALA A 119 20.25 3.10 -9.22
CA ALA A 119 20.07 4.44 -9.77
C ALA A 119 20.68 5.55 -8.91
N MET A 120 20.47 5.50 -7.59
CA MET A 120 20.94 6.54 -6.65
C MET A 120 22.40 6.36 -6.25
N VAL A 121 22.98 5.18 -6.52
CA VAL A 121 24.32 4.74 -6.10
C VAL A 121 24.42 4.54 -4.59
N PHE A 122 24.03 5.53 -3.79
CA PHE A 122 24.05 5.51 -2.33
C PHE A 122 22.81 6.21 -1.77
N ALA A 123 22.31 5.74 -0.62
CA ALA A 123 21.30 6.48 0.14
C ALA A 123 21.37 6.19 1.65
N THR A 124 21.05 7.20 2.46
CA THR A 124 20.86 7.05 3.90
C THR A 124 19.49 6.47 4.23
N LEU A 125 19.31 5.98 5.46
CA LEU A 125 18.00 5.51 5.95
C LEU A 125 16.90 6.56 5.74
N ASP A 126 17.18 7.82 6.06
CA ASP A 126 16.20 8.90 5.97
C ASP A 126 15.83 9.20 4.51
N GLN A 127 16.79 9.15 3.59
CA GLN A 127 16.53 9.32 2.16
C GLN A 127 15.66 8.19 1.59
N VAL A 128 15.94 6.93 1.97
CA VAL A 128 15.11 5.79 1.57
C VAL A 128 13.70 5.91 2.15
N ARG A 129 13.59 6.32 3.42
CA ARG A 129 12.30 6.58 4.08
C ARG A 129 11.50 7.64 3.34
N ASP A 130 12.13 8.78 3.06
CA ASP A 130 11.46 9.93 2.45
C ASP A 130 11.05 9.62 1.01
N TRP A 131 11.88 8.89 0.27
CA TRP A 131 11.56 8.45 -1.10
C TRP A 131 10.43 7.42 -1.15
N SER A 132 10.45 6.42 -0.27
CA SER A 132 9.48 5.32 -0.29
C SER A 132 8.16 5.64 0.42
N GLY A 133 8.16 6.62 1.33
CA GLY A 133 7.04 6.88 2.25
C GLY A 133 6.86 5.80 3.33
N TRP A 134 7.72 4.78 3.39
CA TRP A 134 7.61 3.71 4.40
C TRP A 134 8.06 4.18 5.77
N SER A 135 7.59 3.52 6.83
CA SER A 135 8.02 3.87 8.19
C SER A 135 9.50 3.60 8.40
N ALA A 136 10.17 4.43 9.20
CA ALA A 136 11.60 4.27 9.50
C ALA A 136 11.93 2.88 10.09
N ALA A 137 11.02 2.29 10.86
CA ALA A 137 11.16 0.94 11.40
C ALA A 137 11.13 -0.13 10.29
N LYS A 138 10.19 -0.03 9.34
CA LYS A 138 10.11 -0.94 8.17
C LYS A 138 11.36 -0.82 7.31
N VAL A 139 11.77 0.40 6.97
CA VAL A 139 12.97 0.66 6.16
C VAL A 139 14.22 0.10 6.83
N ARG A 140 14.40 0.35 8.13
CA ARG A 140 15.57 -0.16 8.87
C ARG A 140 15.65 -1.68 8.84
N LYS A 141 14.52 -2.36 9.08
CA LYS A 141 14.45 -3.82 9.05
C LYS A 141 14.77 -4.36 7.64
N LEU A 142 14.21 -3.72 6.61
CA LEU A 142 14.43 -4.11 5.22
C LEU A 142 15.90 -3.92 4.80
N LEU A 143 16.51 -2.76 5.08
CA LEU A 143 17.91 -2.52 4.77
C LEU A 143 18.84 -3.51 5.48
N ALA A 144 18.59 -3.80 6.77
CA ALA A 144 19.36 -4.81 7.49
C ALA A 144 19.24 -6.21 6.87
N SER A 145 18.03 -6.59 6.42
CA SER A 145 17.82 -7.85 5.69
C SER A 145 18.54 -7.85 4.34
N MET A 146 18.50 -6.74 3.60
CA MET A 146 19.18 -6.62 2.32
C MET A 146 20.71 -6.68 2.47
N GLU A 147 21.28 -6.06 3.50
CA GLU A 147 22.70 -6.13 3.83
C GLU A 147 23.12 -7.56 4.22
N ALA A 148 22.36 -8.21 5.11
CA ALA A 148 22.61 -9.59 5.51
C ALA A 148 22.56 -10.57 4.33
N ASN A 149 21.74 -10.28 3.33
CA ASN A 149 21.62 -11.07 2.10
C ASN A 149 22.57 -10.60 0.97
N GLY A 150 23.50 -9.68 1.25
CA GLY A 150 24.49 -9.18 0.30
C GLY A 150 23.92 -8.39 -0.88
N LYS A 151 22.65 -7.93 -0.79
CA LYS A 151 22.03 -7.11 -1.83
C LYS A 151 22.49 -5.66 -1.79
N ILE A 152 22.91 -5.19 -0.61
CA ILE A 152 23.57 -3.91 -0.40
C ILE A 152 24.74 -4.11 0.56
N GLN A 153 25.60 -3.11 0.67
CA GLN A 153 26.64 -3.01 1.69
C GLN A 153 26.47 -1.70 2.46
N ALA A 154 26.77 -1.71 3.75
CA ALA A 154 26.88 -0.49 4.54
C ALA A 154 28.08 0.34 4.06
N ALA A 155 27.88 1.65 3.94
CA ALA A 155 28.92 2.59 3.54
C ALA A 155 28.74 3.92 4.29
N THR A 156 29.86 4.63 4.47
CA THR A 156 29.87 5.98 5.02
C THR A 156 30.44 6.93 3.97
N VAL A 157 29.67 7.95 3.62
CA VAL A 157 30.08 8.97 2.65
C VAL A 157 30.35 10.28 3.39
N GLU A 158 31.54 10.83 3.20
CA GLU A 158 31.94 12.10 3.82
C GLU A 158 30.96 13.23 3.43
N GLY A 159 30.52 14.00 4.43
CA GLY A 159 29.54 15.08 4.23
C GLY A 159 28.09 14.63 4.04
N VAL A 160 27.81 13.33 3.97
CA VAL A 160 26.45 12.77 3.84
C VAL A 160 26.07 11.91 5.05
N GLY A 161 26.96 11.02 5.49
CA GLY A 161 26.75 10.14 6.64
C GLY A 161 26.69 8.65 6.28
N GLU A 162 26.06 7.87 7.17
CA GLU A 162 25.93 6.41 7.04
C GLU A 162 24.72 6.03 6.18
N GLY A 163 24.89 5.03 5.32
CA GLY A 163 23.86 4.53 4.43
C GLY A 163 24.23 3.21 3.78
N GLY A 164 23.55 2.90 2.68
CA GLY A 164 23.79 1.71 1.89
C GLY A 164 24.12 2.04 0.43
N ASP A 165 24.88 1.16 -0.21
CA ASP A 165 25.07 1.10 -1.66
C ASP A 165 25.08 -0.35 -2.16
N ARG A 166 25.16 -0.56 -3.48
CA ARG A 166 25.16 -1.90 -4.10
C ARG A 166 26.54 -2.59 -4.14
N GLY A 167 27.58 -1.93 -3.65
CA GLY A 167 28.97 -2.36 -3.76
C GLY A 167 29.57 -2.17 -5.15
N ALA A 168 30.91 -2.22 -5.20
CA ALA A 168 31.69 -2.04 -6.42
C ALA A 168 31.58 -3.24 -7.40
N THR A 169 30.88 -4.31 -7.02
CA THR A 169 30.75 -5.52 -7.83
C THR A 169 29.64 -5.37 -8.85
N ARG A 170 29.80 -4.45 -9.81
CA ARG A 170 29.03 -4.46 -11.06
C ARG A 170 29.87 -5.12 -12.16
N ARG A 171 29.42 -6.29 -12.62
CA ARG A 171 29.53 -6.70 -14.01
C ARG A 171 28.12 -6.95 -14.53
#